data_AF-A0A965FG56-F1
#
_entry.id   AF-A0A965FG56-F1
#
_cell.length_a   1.000
_cell.length_b   1.000
_cell.length_c   1.000
_cell.angle_alpha   90.00
_cell.angle_beta   90.00
_cell.angle_gamma   90.00
#
_symmetry.space_group_name_H-M   'P 1'
#
loop_
_entity.id
_entity.type
_entity.pdbx_description
1 polymer ?
#
loop_
_entity_poly.entity_id
_entity_poly.type
_entity_poly.pdbx_seq_one_letter_code
_entity_poly.pdbx_strand_id
1 'polypeptide(L)'
;GYRTNPHVDMRERAGEAADLLREALAGQRFARAFVRLPITPPSVSLLTARGPYADRVAECEALMARDPRIANASICGGFVFSDLPKCGMTVTVTARGGDQALADAAAAEIARATWADRQRYVAKLTSLADVTARAKASGDGAAPVLIADVADNPGGGGRGNTSYVLSALHQAGVAGVVLANFVDPDLAEEAHRLGEGARFDAVFNRILSEFSATFTAPARVVKLSDGKGVGRRGTMAGRAFDLGPAALLELEGSGIRVVVASLRRQCHEPRMIEMFGLDIAAAKVVVVKSRGHFRAGFDEFFPDERIIEVDVPGLTSPVLVNFPWKRLPRPVFPIDPGVGWSGAA
;
A
#
# COMPACT_ATOMS: atom_id res chain seq x y z
N GLY A 1 -9.67 1.54 -15.89
CA GLY A 1 -8.85 1.99 -14.74
C GLY A 1 -7.50 1.31 -14.76
N TYR A 2 -6.69 1.42 -13.70
CA TYR A 2 -5.49 0.58 -13.57
C TYR A 2 -5.87 -0.90 -13.47
N ARG A 3 -5.07 -1.78 -14.07
CA ARG A 3 -5.24 -3.23 -14.01
C ARG A 3 -4.15 -3.90 -13.16
N THR A 4 -3.11 -3.16 -12.78
CA THR A 4 -2.10 -3.65 -11.84
C THR A 4 -2.21 -2.94 -10.49
N ASN A 5 -2.03 -3.68 -9.39
CA ASN A 5 -1.79 -3.18 -8.05
C ASN A 5 -0.68 -4.04 -7.41
N PRO A 6 0.55 -3.51 -7.26
CA PRO A 6 0.98 -2.11 -7.45
C PRO A 6 0.77 -1.56 -8.87
N HIS A 7 0.45 -0.27 -8.97
CA HIS A 7 0.15 0.40 -10.24
C HIS A 7 1.42 0.63 -11.07
N VAL A 8 1.74 -0.30 -11.96
CA VAL A 8 2.88 -0.22 -12.90
C VAL A 8 2.44 -0.07 -14.35
N ASP A 9 1.14 -0.16 -14.63
CA ASP A 9 0.54 -0.10 -15.97
C ASP A 9 0.00 1.29 -16.37
N MET A 10 0.45 2.36 -15.71
CA MET A 10 -0.10 3.71 -15.91
C MET A 10 0.00 4.19 -17.35
N ARG A 11 1.09 3.87 -18.06
CA ARG A 11 1.33 4.32 -19.44
C ARG A 11 0.38 3.62 -20.40
N GLU A 12 0.27 2.31 -20.25
CA GLU A 12 -0.56 1.41 -21.07
C GLU A 12 -2.03 1.81 -20.94
N ARG A 13 -2.47 2.08 -19.70
CA ARG A 13 -3.85 2.53 -19.41
C ARG A 13 -4.14 3.92 -19.96
N ALA A 14 -3.16 4.82 -19.98
CA ALA A 14 -3.31 6.13 -20.62
C ALA A 14 -3.43 6.00 -22.14
N GLY A 15 -2.66 5.10 -22.77
CA GLY A 15 -2.78 4.78 -24.20
C GLY A 15 -4.17 4.25 -24.56
N GLU A 16 -4.66 3.26 -23.82
CA GLU A 16 -6.01 2.70 -24.00
C GLU A 16 -7.10 3.77 -23.88
N ALA A 17 -6.99 4.67 -22.91
CA ALA A 17 -7.95 5.77 -22.76
C ALA A 17 -7.90 6.76 -23.94
N ALA A 18 -6.71 7.05 -24.47
CA ALA A 18 -6.54 7.91 -25.64
C ALA A 18 -7.13 7.28 -26.91
N ASP A 19 -6.98 5.97 -27.09
CA ASP A 19 -7.55 5.26 -28.24
C ASP A 19 -9.09 5.26 -28.19
N LEU A 20 -9.68 4.99 -27.04
CA LEU A 20 -11.14 5.08 -26.86
C LEU A 20 -11.68 6.50 -27.07
N LEU A 21 -10.92 7.52 -26.66
CA LEU A 21 -11.26 8.91 -26.93
C LEU A 21 -11.23 9.21 -28.44
N ARG A 22 -10.25 8.68 -29.18
CA ARG A 22 -10.18 8.83 -30.64
C ARG A 22 -11.36 8.16 -31.33
N GLU A 23 -11.75 6.96 -30.90
CA GLU A 23 -12.96 6.29 -31.39
C GLU A 23 -14.21 7.17 -31.18
N ALA A 24 -14.39 7.73 -29.98
CA ALA A 24 -15.51 8.61 -29.68
C ALA A 24 -15.56 9.83 -30.61
N LEU A 25 -14.42 10.47 -30.84
CA LEU A 25 -14.29 11.62 -31.75
C LEU A 25 -14.55 11.25 -33.21
N ALA A 26 -14.29 10.00 -33.60
CA ALA A 26 -14.63 9.47 -34.93
C ALA A 26 -16.11 9.09 -35.09
N GLY A 27 -16.95 9.34 -34.07
CA GLY A 27 -18.38 9.08 -34.09
C GLY A 27 -18.80 7.75 -33.47
N GLN A 28 -17.87 6.99 -32.88
CA GLN A 28 -18.21 5.79 -32.14
C GLN A 28 -19.11 6.15 -30.94
N ARG A 29 -20.30 5.54 -30.88
CA ARG A 29 -21.20 5.66 -29.73
C ARG A 29 -20.84 4.63 -28.67
N PHE A 30 -20.82 5.05 -27.42
CA PHE A 30 -20.59 4.18 -26.28
C PHE A 30 -21.81 4.17 -25.35
N ALA A 31 -22.13 2.99 -24.81
CA ALA A 31 -23.04 2.82 -23.69
C ALA A 31 -22.24 2.34 -22.47
N ARG A 32 -22.68 2.69 -21.27
CA ARG A 32 -21.94 2.41 -20.03
C ARG A 32 -22.86 1.85 -18.96
N ALA A 33 -22.41 0.79 -18.32
CA ALA A 33 -22.99 0.26 -17.09
C ALA A 33 -22.05 0.51 -15.91
N PHE A 34 -22.65 0.71 -14.73
CA PHE A 34 -21.95 0.90 -13.47
C PHE A 34 -22.69 0.13 -12.38
N VAL A 35 -21.98 -0.76 -11.68
CA VAL A 35 -22.53 -1.53 -10.56
C VAL A 35 -21.63 -1.31 -9.35
N ARG A 36 -22.21 -0.90 -8.23
CA ARG A 36 -21.50 -0.78 -6.95
C ARG A 36 -21.95 -1.87 -6.00
N LEU A 37 -20.99 -2.66 -5.55
CA LEU A 37 -21.18 -3.74 -4.61
C LEU A 37 -21.08 -3.21 -3.17
N PRO A 38 -21.85 -3.74 -2.22
CA PRO A 38 -21.65 -3.49 -0.79
C PRO A 38 -20.47 -4.32 -0.26
N ILE A 39 -19.31 -4.16 -0.90
CA ILE A 39 -18.03 -4.76 -0.53
C ILE A 39 -16.99 -3.65 -0.39
N THR A 40 -16.38 -3.50 0.78
CA THR A 40 -15.25 -2.60 1.06
C THR A 40 -14.05 -3.45 1.44
N PRO A 41 -13.29 -3.94 0.45
CA PRO A 41 -12.19 -4.86 0.69
C PRO A 41 -11.05 -4.15 1.46
N PRO A 42 -10.42 -4.79 2.45
CA PRO A 42 -9.16 -4.32 3.01
C PRO A 42 -8.12 -4.18 1.90
N SER A 43 -7.34 -3.11 1.89
CA SER A 43 -6.46 -2.81 0.75
C SER A 43 -5.39 -3.86 0.47
N VAL A 44 -5.00 -4.65 1.48
CA VAL A 44 -4.05 -5.77 1.33
C VAL A 44 -4.62 -6.95 0.54
N SER A 45 -5.95 -7.04 0.41
CA SER A 45 -6.64 -8.05 -0.41
C SER A 45 -6.82 -7.65 -1.88
N LEU A 46 -6.30 -6.48 -2.27
CA LEU A 46 -6.47 -5.89 -3.60
C LEU A 46 -5.24 -6.04 -4.50
N LEU A 47 -4.32 -6.97 -4.21
CA LEU A 47 -3.20 -7.25 -5.11
C LEU A 47 -3.71 -7.86 -6.42
N THR A 48 -3.04 -7.53 -7.54
CA THR A 48 -3.40 -8.07 -8.87
C THR A 48 -2.44 -9.14 -9.36
N ALA A 49 -1.39 -9.45 -8.59
CA ALA A 49 -0.50 -10.57 -8.90
C ALA A 49 -1.14 -11.93 -8.56
N ARG A 50 -2.02 -11.95 -7.54
CA ARG A 50 -2.77 -13.14 -7.09
C ARG A 50 -3.97 -12.73 -6.23
N GLY A 51 -4.87 -13.66 -5.99
CA GLY A 51 -5.99 -13.48 -5.08
C GLY A 51 -7.26 -13.00 -5.79
N PRO A 52 -8.33 -12.73 -5.02
CA PRO A 52 -9.66 -12.53 -5.60
C PRO A 52 -9.74 -11.29 -6.50
N TYR A 53 -8.97 -10.23 -6.19
CA TYR A 53 -8.93 -9.05 -7.06
C TYR A 53 -8.22 -9.31 -8.38
N ALA A 54 -7.12 -10.07 -8.37
CA ALA A 54 -6.42 -10.50 -9.59
C ALA A 54 -7.35 -11.31 -10.50
N ASP A 55 -8.10 -12.26 -9.94
CA ASP A 55 -9.03 -13.08 -10.70
C ASP A 55 -10.10 -12.24 -11.40
N ARG A 56 -10.66 -11.22 -10.71
CA ARG A 56 -11.66 -10.31 -11.29
C ARG A 56 -11.08 -9.38 -12.36
N VAL A 57 -9.84 -8.94 -12.20
CA VAL A 57 -9.14 -8.17 -13.25
C VAL A 57 -8.95 -9.04 -14.48
N ALA A 58 -8.47 -10.28 -14.33
CA ALA A 58 -8.30 -11.22 -15.43
C ALA A 58 -9.62 -11.54 -16.13
N GLU A 59 -10.72 -11.64 -15.39
CA GLU A 59 -12.07 -11.86 -15.93
C GLU A 59 -12.54 -10.67 -16.80
N CYS A 60 -12.26 -9.43 -16.37
CA CYS A 60 -12.50 -8.23 -17.16
C CYS A 60 -11.67 -8.22 -18.45
N GLU A 61 -10.40 -8.64 -18.38
CA GLU A 61 -9.53 -8.74 -19.56
C GLU A 61 -10.00 -9.81 -20.54
N ALA A 62 -10.37 -10.99 -20.03
CA ALA A 62 -10.92 -12.07 -20.84
C ALA A 62 -12.25 -11.67 -21.52
N LEU A 63 -13.09 -10.88 -20.83
CA LEU A 63 -14.31 -10.30 -21.41
C LEU A 63 -14.01 -9.37 -22.59
N MET A 64 -13.04 -8.46 -22.44
CA MET A 64 -12.63 -7.57 -23.53
C MET A 64 -12.00 -8.33 -24.70
N ALA A 65 -11.24 -9.40 -24.42
CA ALA A 65 -10.60 -10.21 -25.45
C ALA A 65 -11.61 -11.05 -26.25
N ARG A 66 -12.65 -11.59 -25.61
CA ARG A 66 -13.64 -12.47 -26.25
C ARG A 66 -14.73 -11.72 -27.02
N ASP A 67 -15.07 -10.50 -26.62
CA ASP A 67 -16.13 -9.71 -27.25
C ASP A 67 -15.64 -8.29 -27.61
N PRO A 68 -15.29 -8.03 -28.89
CA PRO A 68 -14.78 -6.73 -29.33
C PRO A 68 -15.83 -5.61 -29.26
N ARG A 69 -17.10 -5.93 -28.99
CA ARG A 69 -18.11 -4.89 -28.70
C ARG A 69 -17.92 -4.31 -27.30
N ILE A 70 -17.21 -4.97 -26.39
CA ILE A 70 -16.82 -4.41 -25.09
C ILE A 70 -15.58 -3.54 -25.30
N ALA A 71 -15.75 -2.22 -25.18
CA ALA A 71 -14.68 -1.24 -25.30
C ALA A 71 -13.75 -1.25 -24.08
N ASN A 72 -14.35 -1.38 -22.90
CA ASN A 72 -13.62 -1.47 -21.64
C ASN A 72 -14.45 -2.21 -20.59
N ALA A 73 -13.79 -3.02 -19.78
CA ALA A 73 -14.31 -3.55 -18.52
C ALA A 73 -13.28 -3.28 -17.42
N SER A 74 -13.73 -2.71 -16.30
CA SER A 74 -12.87 -2.41 -15.14
C SER A 74 -13.58 -2.77 -13.84
N ILE A 75 -12.83 -3.37 -12.92
CA ILE A 75 -13.20 -3.47 -11.51
C ILE A 75 -12.31 -2.53 -10.70
N CYS A 76 -12.90 -1.81 -9.75
CA CYS A 76 -12.19 -0.88 -8.87
C CYS A 76 -12.49 -1.23 -7.41
N GLY A 77 -11.48 -1.59 -6.62
CA GLY A 77 -11.65 -1.97 -5.21
C GLY A 77 -12.20 -0.87 -4.28
N GLY A 78 -12.26 0.38 -4.74
CA GLY A 78 -12.69 1.52 -3.95
C GLY A 78 -11.62 1.97 -2.93
N PHE A 79 -11.97 2.95 -2.09
CA PHE A 79 -11.09 3.44 -1.04
C PHE A 79 -11.89 3.71 0.24
N VAL A 80 -11.98 2.67 1.08
CA VAL A 80 -12.82 2.65 2.29
C VAL A 80 -12.48 3.77 3.27
N PHE A 81 -11.20 4.11 3.42
CA PHE A 81 -10.73 5.16 4.33
C PHE A 81 -11.18 6.58 3.97
N SER A 82 -11.81 6.79 2.80
CA SER A 82 -12.46 8.07 2.53
C SER A 82 -13.70 8.30 3.39
N ASP A 83 -14.32 7.24 3.94
CA ASP A 83 -15.57 7.30 4.71
C ASP A 83 -16.61 8.17 3.98
N LEU A 84 -16.94 7.81 2.74
CA LEU A 84 -17.89 8.54 1.90
C LEU A 84 -19.06 7.64 1.47
N PRO A 85 -20.23 8.23 1.16
CA PRO A 85 -21.37 7.49 0.59
C PRO A 85 -21.08 6.82 -0.76
N LYS A 86 -19.90 7.10 -1.35
CA LYS A 86 -19.44 6.51 -2.61
C LYS A 86 -18.57 5.26 -2.46
N CYS A 87 -18.20 4.87 -1.24
CA CYS A 87 -17.40 3.69 -0.97
C CYS A 87 -18.11 2.39 -1.41
N GLY A 88 -17.31 1.40 -1.81
CA GLY A 88 -17.74 0.12 -2.35
C GLY A 88 -16.89 -0.26 -3.56
N MET A 89 -16.69 -1.55 -3.78
CA MET A 89 -16.08 -2.06 -5.00
C MET A 89 -17.04 -1.84 -6.16
N THR A 90 -16.52 -1.35 -7.29
CA THR A 90 -17.35 -1.01 -8.45
C THR A 90 -16.90 -1.76 -9.69
N VAL A 91 -17.87 -2.20 -10.48
CA VAL A 91 -17.68 -2.70 -11.83
C VAL A 91 -18.17 -1.63 -12.80
N THR A 92 -17.38 -1.34 -13.83
CA THR A 92 -17.77 -0.45 -14.91
C THR A 92 -17.47 -1.13 -16.24
N VAL A 93 -18.48 -1.17 -17.10
CA VAL A 93 -18.35 -1.72 -18.46
C VAL A 93 -18.80 -0.67 -19.46
N THR A 94 -18.04 -0.53 -20.54
CA THR A 94 -18.35 0.35 -21.66
C THR A 94 -18.46 -0.50 -22.93
N ALA A 95 -19.61 -0.44 -23.61
CA ALA A 95 -19.88 -1.14 -24.86
C ALA A 95 -19.89 -0.18 -26.05
N ARG A 96 -19.37 -0.64 -27.18
CA ARG A 96 -19.46 0.02 -28.49
C ARG A 96 -20.89 -0.10 -29.05
N GLY A 97 -21.18 0.70 -30.06
CA GLY A 97 -22.47 0.77 -30.75
C GLY A 97 -23.59 1.45 -29.96
N GLY A 98 -23.33 1.92 -28.74
CA GLY A 98 -24.39 2.36 -27.82
C GLY A 98 -25.23 1.20 -27.27
N ASP A 99 -24.69 -0.03 -27.23
CA ASP A 99 -25.39 -1.21 -26.76
C ASP A 99 -25.47 -1.25 -25.22
N GLN A 100 -26.53 -0.64 -24.67
CA GLN A 100 -26.75 -0.58 -23.22
C GLN A 100 -27.02 -1.96 -22.62
N ALA A 101 -27.76 -2.82 -23.32
CA ALA A 101 -28.09 -4.16 -22.82
C ALA A 101 -26.84 -5.02 -22.66
N LEU A 102 -25.91 -4.94 -23.61
CA LEU A 102 -24.61 -5.60 -23.50
C LEU A 102 -23.79 -5.06 -22.32
N ALA A 103 -23.71 -3.74 -22.15
CA ALA A 103 -22.98 -3.13 -21.04
C ALA A 103 -23.54 -3.59 -19.68
N ASP A 104 -24.86 -3.57 -19.52
CA ASP A 104 -25.54 -3.95 -18.28
C ASP A 104 -25.35 -5.44 -17.97
N ALA A 105 -25.52 -6.31 -18.97
CA ALA A 105 -25.36 -7.76 -18.81
C ALA A 105 -23.93 -8.11 -18.39
N ALA A 106 -22.93 -7.52 -19.05
CA ALA A 106 -21.52 -7.74 -18.74
C ALA A 106 -21.11 -7.19 -17.37
N ALA A 107 -21.58 -6.00 -16.98
CA ALA A 107 -21.31 -5.47 -15.65
C ALA A 107 -21.95 -6.32 -14.55
N ALA A 108 -23.17 -6.81 -14.78
CA ALA A 108 -23.87 -7.67 -13.83
C ALA A 108 -23.23 -9.06 -13.70
N GLU A 109 -22.67 -9.63 -14.77
CA GLU A 109 -21.87 -10.87 -14.74
C GLU A 109 -20.70 -10.75 -13.77
N ILE A 110 -19.80 -9.79 -14.00
CA ILE A 110 -18.62 -9.56 -13.16
C ILE A 110 -19.03 -9.21 -11.73
N ALA A 111 -20.06 -8.40 -11.54
CA ALA A 111 -20.51 -8.01 -10.20
C ALA A 111 -21.07 -9.20 -9.41
N ARG A 112 -21.85 -10.08 -10.03
CA ARG A 112 -22.33 -11.32 -9.40
C ARG A 112 -21.20 -12.27 -9.04
N ALA A 113 -20.23 -12.47 -9.94
CA ALA A 113 -19.04 -13.27 -9.64
C ALA A 113 -18.26 -12.69 -8.45
N THR A 114 -18.07 -11.37 -8.44
CA THR A 114 -17.41 -10.66 -7.35
C THR A 114 -18.15 -10.80 -6.01
N TRP A 115 -19.48 -10.69 -6.02
CA TRP A 115 -20.30 -10.87 -4.82
C TRP A 115 -20.28 -12.30 -4.28
N ALA A 116 -20.34 -13.30 -5.17
CA ALA A 116 -20.26 -14.70 -4.80
C ALA A 116 -18.92 -15.01 -4.13
N ASP A 117 -17.84 -14.40 -4.61
CA ASP A 117 -16.47 -14.63 -4.15
C ASP A 117 -16.04 -13.72 -2.98
N ARG A 118 -16.95 -12.90 -2.44
CA ARG A 118 -16.64 -11.82 -1.50
C ARG A 118 -15.86 -12.28 -0.25
N GLN A 119 -16.07 -13.52 0.19
CA GLN A 119 -15.44 -14.07 1.40
C GLN A 119 -13.91 -14.14 1.33
N ARG A 120 -13.32 -14.07 0.14
CA ARG A 120 -11.86 -14.01 -0.05
C ARG A 120 -11.27 -12.62 0.21
N TYR A 121 -12.09 -11.56 0.26
CA TYR A 121 -11.64 -10.18 0.51
C TYR A 121 -11.55 -9.89 2.01
N VAL A 122 -10.69 -10.63 2.69
CA VAL A 122 -10.40 -10.46 4.12
C VAL A 122 -8.90 -10.32 4.33
N ALA A 123 -8.50 -9.52 5.32
CA ALA A 123 -7.09 -9.33 5.66
C ALA A 123 -6.55 -10.55 6.43
N LYS A 124 -5.32 -10.94 6.15
CA LYS A 124 -4.57 -11.96 6.91
C LYS A 124 -3.29 -11.34 7.40
N LEU A 125 -3.29 -10.89 8.65
CA LEU A 125 -2.18 -10.17 9.26
C LEU A 125 -1.48 -11.03 10.32
N THR A 126 -0.20 -10.79 10.53
CA THR A 126 0.59 -11.43 11.59
C THR A 126 0.66 -10.53 12.81
N SER A 127 0.46 -11.07 14.02
CA SER A 127 0.52 -10.25 15.24
C SER A 127 1.90 -9.61 15.43
N LEU A 128 1.96 -8.43 16.05
CA LEU A 128 3.22 -7.76 16.37
C LEU A 128 4.16 -8.66 17.20
N ALA A 129 3.59 -9.43 18.14
CA ALA A 129 4.35 -10.36 18.97
C ALA A 129 5.01 -11.47 18.13
N ASP A 130 4.26 -12.11 17.24
CA ASP A 130 4.77 -13.19 16.38
C ASP A 130 5.81 -12.67 15.38
N VAL A 131 5.57 -11.50 14.78
CA VAL A 131 6.53 -10.86 13.88
C VAL A 131 7.84 -10.55 14.60
N THR A 132 7.76 -10.00 15.82
CA THR A 132 8.95 -9.68 16.63
C THR A 132 9.71 -10.94 17.02
N ALA A 133 8.99 -12.00 17.43
CA ALA A 133 9.60 -13.28 17.76
C ALA A 133 10.31 -13.92 16.56
N ARG A 134 9.68 -13.91 15.38
CA ARG A 134 10.27 -14.42 14.13
C ARG A 134 11.50 -13.62 13.71
N ALA A 135 11.44 -12.29 13.82
CA ALA A 135 12.56 -11.40 13.50
C ALA A 135 13.74 -11.66 14.45
N LYS A 136 13.48 -11.84 15.75
CA LYS A 136 14.51 -12.17 16.75
C LYS A 136 15.12 -13.56 16.56
N ALA A 137 14.31 -14.54 16.19
CA ALA A 137 14.77 -15.92 15.96
C ALA A 137 15.56 -16.09 14.65
N SER A 138 15.57 -15.09 13.77
CA SER A 138 16.32 -15.15 12.52
C SER A 138 17.82 -15.01 12.81
N GLY A 139 18.50 -16.17 12.86
CA GLY A 139 19.94 -16.26 13.07
C GLY A 139 20.77 -15.68 11.92
N ASP A 140 22.09 -15.74 12.07
CA ASP A 140 23.01 -15.36 10.99
C ASP A 140 22.84 -16.31 9.79
N GLY A 141 22.73 -15.75 8.58
CA GLY A 141 22.49 -16.51 7.35
C GLY A 141 21.01 -16.84 7.05
N ALA A 142 20.08 -16.47 7.93
CA ALA A 142 18.66 -16.53 7.60
C ALA A 142 18.34 -15.59 6.42
N ALA A 143 17.45 -16.03 5.55
CA ALA A 143 17.00 -15.22 4.44
C ALA A 143 16.30 -13.93 4.94
N PRO A 144 16.52 -12.79 4.28
CA PRO A 144 16.00 -11.51 4.75
C PRO A 144 14.47 -11.46 4.63
N VAL A 145 13.81 -10.86 5.61
CA VAL A 145 12.34 -10.70 5.63
C VAL A 145 11.94 -9.24 5.53
N LEU A 146 10.80 -8.98 4.91
CA LEU A 146 10.21 -7.66 4.85
C LEU A 146 8.95 -7.62 5.71
N ILE A 147 8.94 -6.72 6.70
CA ILE A 147 7.78 -6.44 7.55
C ILE A 147 7.08 -5.20 7.00
N ALA A 148 5.85 -5.37 6.54
CA ALA A 148 5.01 -4.28 6.05
C ALA A 148 4.09 -3.81 7.18
N ASP A 149 4.35 -2.62 7.70
CA ASP A 149 3.40 -1.87 8.52
C ASP A 149 2.30 -1.33 7.61
N VAL A 150 1.28 -2.16 7.42
CA VAL A 150 0.14 -1.90 6.54
C VAL A 150 -0.85 -0.92 7.17
N ALA A 151 -0.77 -0.68 8.48
CA ALA A 151 -1.67 0.20 9.19
C ALA A 151 -1.24 1.67 9.16
N ASP A 152 -0.01 1.95 8.75
CA ASP A 152 0.52 3.30 8.65
C ASP A 152 1.18 3.60 7.31
N ASN A 153 0.40 3.53 6.23
CA ASN A 153 0.91 3.77 4.88
C ASN A 153 0.63 5.21 4.39
N PRO A 154 1.65 6.05 4.15
CA PRO A 154 1.48 7.38 3.57
C PRO A 154 0.67 7.45 2.28
N GLY A 155 0.90 6.55 1.32
CA GLY A 155 0.13 6.53 0.07
C GLY A 155 -1.32 6.08 0.27
N GLY A 156 -1.65 5.56 1.45
CA GLY A 156 -2.98 5.16 1.85
C GLY A 156 -3.72 6.13 2.76
N GLY A 157 -3.13 7.27 3.10
CA GLY A 157 -3.69 8.20 4.09
C GLY A 157 -3.11 8.08 5.51
N GLY A 158 -2.16 7.17 5.75
CA GLY A 158 -1.41 7.05 7.01
C GLY A 158 -0.33 8.11 7.13
N ARG A 159 0.18 8.39 8.33
CA ARG A 159 1.14 9.49 8.53
C ARG A 159 2.58 9.07 8.28
N GLY A 160 2.87 7.77 8.36
CA GLY A 160 4.21 7.22 8.20
C GLY A 160 5.05 7.32 9.48
N ASN A 161 4.43 7.56 10.64
CA ASN A 161 5.09 7.87 11.90
C ASN A 161 4.63 7.00 13.08
N THR A 162 3.89 5.90 12.88
CA THR A 162 3.61 4.96 13.98
C THR A 162 4.90 4.29 14.47
N SER A 163 5.06 4.17 15.79
CA SER A 163 6.29 3.66 16.43
C SER A 163 6.18 2.21 16.91
N TYR A 164 5.03 1.55 16.76
CA TYR A 164 4.77 0.20 17.32
C TYR A 164 5.81 -0.84 16.89
N VAL A 165 6.06 -0.96 15.58
CA VAL A 165 7.01 -1.95 15.03
C VAL A 165 8.45 -1.58 15.42
N LEU A 166 8.82 -0.29 15.33
CA LEU A 166 10.15 0.19 15.72
C LEU A 166 10.44 -0.12 17.19
N SER A 167 9.52 0.25 18.07
CA SER A 167 9.63 0.07 19.51
C SER A 167 9.74 -1.41 19.88
N ALA A 168 8.87 -2.27 19.32
CA ALA A 168 8.89 -3.70 19.60
C ALA A 168 10.21 -4.37 19.17
N LEU A 169 10.70 -4.08 17.96
CA LEU A 169 11.96 -4.63 17.47
C LEU A 169 13.16 -4.11 18.27
N HIS A 170 13.16 -2.83 18.65
CA HIS A 170 14.20 -2.21 19.45
C HIS A 170 14.28 -2.84 20.86
N GLN A 171 13.14 -2.94 21.55
CA GLN A 171 13.05 -3.54 22.88
C GLN A 171 13.41 -5.03 22.89
N ALA A 172 13.08 -5.74 21.81
CA ALA A 172 13.44 -7.15 21.66
C ALA A 172 14.92 -7.37 21.33
N GLY A 173 15.66 -6.32 20.97
CA GLY A 173 17.07 -6.37 20.58
C GLY A 173 17.28 -7.01 19.21
N VAL A 174 16.37 -6.80 18.26
CA VAL A 174 16.49 -7.37 16.91
C VAL A 174 17.58 -6.62 16.15
N ALA A 175 18.63 -7.34 15.78
CA ALA A 175 19.76 -6.80 15.02
C ALA A 175 19.52 -6.85 13.49
N GLY A 176 20.24 -6.02 12.74
CA GLY A 176 20.21 -6.04 11.27
C GLY A 176 18.90 -5.53 10.66
N VAL A 177 18.18 -4.63 11.36
CA VAL A 177 16.93 -4.04 10.90
C VAL A 177 17.20 -2.72 10.18
N VAL A 178 16.57 -2.55 9.02
CA VAL A 178 16.42 -1.26 8.33
C VAL A 178 14.94 -0.89 8.31
N LEU A 179 14.56 0.25 8.88
CA LEU A 179 13.20 0.79 8.82
C LEU A 179 13.18 2.03 7.91
N ALA A 180 12.29 2.03 6.92
CA ALA A 180 12.14 3.17 6.02
C ALA A 180 10.68 3.33 5.53
N ASN A 181 10.12 4.53 5.40
CA ASN A 181 10.57 5.79 5.98
C ASN A 181 9.75 6.03 7.24
N PHE A 182 10.39 6.51 8.30
CA PHE A 182 9.69 7.13 9.41
C PHE A 182 9.52 8.62 9.12
N VAL A 183 8.29 9.11 9.09
CA VAL A 183 7.98 10.51 8.76
C VAL A 183 7.99 11.33 10.04
N ASP A 184 9.03 12.14 10.24
CA ASP A 184 9.17 13.02 11.41
C ASP A 184 10.00 14.25 11.00
N PRO A 185 9.35 15.36 10.60
CA PRO A 185 10.03 16.57 10.15
C PRO A 185 10.95 17.17 11.22
N ASP A 186 10.49 17.23 12.47
CA ASP A 186 11.23 17.83 13.58
C ASP A 186 12.49 17.03 13.87
N LEU A 187 12.39 15.69 13.87
CA LEU A 187 13.54 14.81 14.09
C LEU A 187 14.53 14.84 12.92
N ALA A 188 14.04 14.94 11.68
CA ALA A 188 14.91 15.10 10.51
C ALA A 188 15.68 16.43 10.55
N GLU A 189 15.01 17.53 10.88
CA GLU A 189 15.63 18.86 11.02
C GLU A 189 16.65 18.87 12.18
N GLU A 190 16.32 18.25 13.31
CA GLU A 190 17.25 18.12 14.43
C GLU A 190 18.51 17.34 14.05
N ALA A 191 18.37 16.22 13.34
CA ALA A 191 19.51 15.44 12.86
C ALA A 191 20.40 16.26 11.90
N HIS A 192 19.80 17.05 11.00
CA HIS A 192 20.53 17.97 10.12
C HIS A 192 21.29 19.05 10.89
N ARG A 193 20.65 19.65 11.91
CA ARG A 193 21.28 20.67 12.78
C ARG A 193 22.46 20.11 13.56
N LEU A 194 22.37 18.86 14.03
CA LEU A 194 23.41 18.20 14.81
C LEU A 194 24.57 17.70 13.95
N GLY A 195 24.29 17.29 12.71
CA GLY A 195 25.30 16.81 11.77
C GLY A 195 25.62 15.32 11.87
N GLU A 196 26.28 14.78 10.84
CA GLU A 196 26.73 13.38 10.80
C GLU A 196 27.73 13.08 11.93
N GLY A 197 27.60 11.91 12.55
CA GLY A 197 28.42 11.47 13.68
C GLY A 197 27.90 11.90 15.06
N ALA A 198 26.98 12.88 15.12
CA ALA A 198 26.42 13.34 16.38
C ALA A 198 25.62 12.24 17.09
N ARG A 199 25.68 12.25 18.43
CA ARG A 199 24.88 11.39 19.32
C ARG A 199 23.89 12.23 20.10
N PHE A 200 22.66 11.74 20.23
CA PHE A 200 21.57 12.44 20.91
C PHE A 200 20.46 11.45 21.27
N ASP A 201 19.54 11.86 22.14
CA ASP A 201 18.30 11.14 22.36
C ASP A 201 17.31 11.47 21.23
N ALA A 202 17.13 10.52 20.29
CA ALA A 202 16.17 10.67 19.21
C ALA A 202 14.75 10.48 19.76
N VAL A 203 13.96 11.55 19.71
CA VAL A 203 12.56 11.57 20.15
C VAL A 203 11.65 11.52 18.93
N PHE A 204 11.19 10.32 18.58
CA PHE A 204 10.21 10.09 17.51
C PHE A 204 8.82 10.49 17.99
N ASN A 205 8.06 11.19 17.16
CA ASN A 205 6.76 11.78 17.51
C ASN A 205 6.85 12.61 18.80
N ARG A 206 7.68 13.65 18.79
CA ARG A 206 7.79 14.59 19.91
C ARG A 206 6.43 15.12 20.37
N ILE A 207 5.52 15.32 19.41
CA ILE A 207 4.11 15.58 19.65
C ILE A 207 3.33 14.29 19.39
N LEU A 208 2.77 13.71 20.46
CA LEU A 208 1.93 12.52 20.35
C LEU A 208 0.66 12.80 19.55
N SER A 209 0.17 11.80 18.85
CA SER A 209 -1.13 11.86 18.19
C SER A 209 -1.78 10.49 18.13
N GLU A 210 -3.03 10.44 17.66
CA GLU A 210 -3.76 9.17 17.49
C GLU A 210 -2.89 8.14 16.74
N PHE A 211 -2.74 6.95 17.34
CA PHE A 211 -1.88 5.86 16.89
C PHE A 211 -0.37 6.13 16.82
N SER A 212 0.10 7.34 17.12
CA SER A 212 1.51 7.74 17.00
C SER A 212 2.04 8.18 18.35
N ALA A 213 2.43 7.20 19.16
CA ALA A 213 3.03 7.44 20.47
C ALA A 213 4.48 7.91 20.33
N THR A 214 4.91 8.73 21.29
CA THR A 214 6.31 9.12 21.43
C THR A 214 7.17 7.89 21.71
N PHE A 215 8.30 7.78 21.01
CA PHE A 215 9.31 6.76 21.25
C PHE A 215 10.67 7.46 21.33
N THR A 216 11.43 7.18 22.38
CA THR A 216 12.74 7.80 22.60
C THR A 216 13.80 6.73 22.71
N ALA A 217 14.91 6.90 22.00
CA ALA A 217 16.09 6.05 22.13
C ALA A 217 17.37 6.86 21.86
N PRO A 218 18.48 6.58 22.57
CA PRO A 218 19.78 7.13 22.20
C PRO A 218 20.13 6.70 20.78
N ALA A 219 20.63 7.63 19.97
CA ALA A 219 20.89 7.39 18.56
C ALA A 219 22.12 8.16 18.06
N ARG A 220 22.71 7.66 16.98
CA ARG A 220 23.74 8.34 16.21
C ARG A 220 23.19 8.77 14.85
N VAL A 221 23.46 10.00 14.44
CA VAL A 221 23.25 10.44 13.05
C VAL A 221 24.33 9.80 12.18
N VAL A 222 23.95 8.92 11.26
CA VAL A 222 24.94 8.20 10.44
C VAL A 222 25.13 8.84 9.07
N LYS A 223 24.03 9.33 8.48
CA LYS A 223 24.10 10.00 7.19
C LYS A 223 22.96 10.98 7.01
N LEU A 224 23.23 12.12 6.39
CA LEU A 224 22.24 13.12 6.01
C LEU A 224 21.99 13.10 4.50
N SER A 225 20.79 13.52 4.11
CA SER A 225 20.37 13.60 2.71
C SER A 225 19.37 14.75 2.53
N ASP A 226 19.39 15.36 1.34
CA ASP A 226 18.34 16.31 0.92
C ASP A 226 17.05 15.61 0.45
N GLY A 227 17.06 14.27 0.43
CA GLY A 227 15.90 13.42 0.14
C GLY A 227 15.58 13.26 -1.33
N LYS A 228 16.34 13.89 -2.24
CA LYS A 228 16.05 13.88 -3.68
C LYS A 228 16.70 12.69 -4.38
N GLY A 229 15.96 12.09 -5.29
CA GLY A 229 16.48 10.99 -6.10
C GLY A 229 15.58 10.66 -7.27
N VAL A 230 16.05 9.72 -8.10
CA VAL A 230 15.26 9.12 -9.18
C VAL A 230 15.08 7.64 -8.84
N GLY A 231 13.83 7.18 -8.85
CA GLY A 231 13.53 5.77 -8.60
C GLY A 231 14.07 4.88 -9.72
N ARG A 232 14.58 3.70 -9.35
CA ARG A 232 15.10 2.70 -10.30
C ARG A 232 14.11 1.57 -10.56
N ARG A 233 13.08 1.37 -9.72
CA ARG A 233 12.14 0.25 -9.83
C ARG A 233 10.69 0.62 -9.49
N GLY A 234 9.80 -0.36 -9.53
CA GLY A 234 8.40 -0.26 -9.14
C GLY A 234 7.65 0.90 -9.80
N THR A 235 6.76 1.52 -9.03
CA THR A 235 5.91 2.63 -9.53
C THR A 235 6.68 3.94 -9.70
N MET A 236 7.94 3.99 -9.26
CA MET A 236 8.83 5.17 -9.30
C MET A 236 9.97 5.03 -10.33
N ALA A 237 10.01 3.95 -11.11
CA ALA A 237 11.06 3.73 -12.10
C ALA A 237 11.16 4.91 -13.08
N GLY A 238 12.33 5.55 -13.13
CA GLY A 238 12.61 6.72 -13.96
C GLY A 238 11.93 8.01 -13.50
N ARG A 239 11.34 8.04 -12.30
CA ARG A 239 10.61 9.21 -11.76
C ARG A 239 11.34 9.82 -10.58
N ALA A 240 11.37 11.14 -10.52
CA ALA A 240 11.90 11.86 -9.38
C ALA A 240 11.05 11.60 -8.13
N PHE A 241 11.71 11.46 -6.98
CA PHE A 241 11.09 11.49 -5.66
C PHE A 241 11.80 12.50 -4.76
N ASP A 242 11.10 12.89 -3.69
CA ASP A 242 11.59 13.84 -2.71
C ASP A 242 11.08 13.43 -1.31
N LEU A 243 12.02 13.12 -0.42
CA LEU A 243 11.80 12.83 1.01
C LEU A 243 11.94 14.09 1.89
N GLY A 244 12.34 15.23 1.32
CA GLY A 244 12.82 16.42 2.02
C GLY A 244 14.11 16.16 2.79
N PRO A 245 14.55 17.08 3.67
CA PRO A 245 15.56 16.77 4.67
C PRO A 245 15.28 15.42 5.31
N ALA A 246 16.27 14.53 5.20
CA ALA A 246 16.18 13.17 5.68
C ALA A 246 17.51 12.75 6.32
N ALA A 247 17.43 11.82 7.26
CA ALA A 247 18.56 11.33 8.01
C ALA A 247 18.47 9.82 8.20
N LEU A 248 19.62 9.16 8.15
CA LEU A 248 19.77 7.79 8.63
C LEU A 248 20.27 7.82 10.06
N LEU A 249 19.42 7.37 10.98
CA LEU A 249 19.75 7.20 12.38
C LEU A 249 20.12 5.74 12.67
N GLU A 250 21.05 5.53 13.59
CA GLU A 250 21.32 4.23 14.19
C GLU A 250 20.95 4.29 15.68
N LEU A 251 19.98 3.47 16.09
CA LEU A 251 19.57 3.41 17.50
C LEU A 251 20.57 2.59 18.31
N GLU A 252 21.13 3.18 19.35
CA GLU A 252 22.04 2.49 20.27
C GLU A 252 21.33 1.33 20.99
N GLY A 253 22.08 0.34 21.46
CA GLY A 253 21.54 -0.89 22.07
C GLY A 253 21.05 -1.93 21.06
N SER A 254 20.25 -1.53 20.06
CA SER A 254 19.69 -2.44 19.04
C SER A 254 20.45 -2.47 17.71
N GLY A 255 21.12 -1.36 17.36
CA GLY A 255 21.73 -1.17 16.04
C GLY A 255 20.73 -0.98 14.89
N ILE A 256 19.44 -0.77 15.19
CA ILE A 256 18.41 -0.55 14.16
C ILE A 256 18.74 0.72 13.38
N ARG A 257 18.69 0.61 12.04
CA ARG A 257 18.90 1.69 11.10
C ARG A 257 17.54 2.26 10.68
N VAL A 258 17.27 3.53 11.00
CA VAL A 258 15.99 4.19 10.71
C VAL A 258 16.21 5.34 9.75
N VAL A 259 15.58 5.26 8.57
CA VAL A 259 15.48 6.41 7.66
C VAL A 259 14.35 7.30 8.14
N VAL A 260 14.69 8.49 8.63
CA VAL A 260 13.75 9.54 9.02
C VAL A 260 13.65 10.56 7.90
N ALA A 261 12.43 10.93 7.51
CA ALA A 261 12.15 11.87 6.43
C ALA A 261 11.17 12.96 6.88
N SER A 262 11.34 14.17 6.35
CA SER A 262 10.45 15.31 6.64
C SER A 262 9.22 15.37 5.73
N LEU A 263 9.29 14.86 4.50
CA LEU A 263 8.12 14.77 3.63
C LEU A 263 7.42 13.43 3.82
N ARG A 264 6.08 13.49 3.91
CA ARG A 264 5.21 12.33 4.05
C ARG A 264 5.21 11.46 2.79
N ARG A 265 6.13 10.49 2.75
CA ARG A 265 6.34 9.58 1.61
C ARG A 265 6.35 8.12 2.06
N GLN A 266 5.58 7.27 1.38
CA GLN A 266 5.66 5.83 1.58
C GLN A 266 6.99 5.31 1.02
N CYS A 267 7.66 4.41 1.72
CA CYS A 267 8.81 3.71 1.16
C CYS A 267 8.31 2.57 0.28
N HIS A 268 8.55 2.70 -1.02
CA HIS A 268 8.07 1.75 -2.03
C HIS A 268 9.02 1.61 -3.21
N GLU A 269 10.25 2.06 -3.03
CA GLU A 269 11.30 2.10 -4.03
C GLU A 269 12.66 1.95 -3.33
N PRO A 270 13.54 1.01 -3.75
CA PRO A 270 14.81 0.74 -3.10
C PRO A 270 15.73 1.95 -2.94
N ARG A 271 15.73 2.87 -3.92
CA ARG A 271 16.61 4.04 -3.90
C ARG A 271 16.41 4.93 -2.67
N MET A 272 15.23 4.89 -2.04
CA MET A 272 14.94 5.62 -0.79
C MET A 272 15.75 5.10 0.40
N ILE A 273 16.19 3.84 0.37
CA ILE A 273 17.08 3.24 1.38
C ILE A 273 18.55 3.35 0.91
N GLU A 274 18.81 2.97 -0.33
CA GLU A 274 20.17 2.89 -0.90
C GLU A 274 20.88 4.25 -0.94
N MET A 275 20.16 5.36 -1.05
CA MET A 275 20.78 6.70 -1.05
C MET A 275 21.57 6.99 0.24
N PHE A 276 21.24 6.29 1.33
CA PHE A 276 21.97 6.37 2.59
C PHE A 276 23.16 5.38 2.69
N GLY A 277 23.53 4.73 1.59
CA GLY A 277 24.64 3.77 1.54
C GLY A 277 24.32 2.42 2.20
N LEU A 278 23.03 2.13 2.42
CA LEU A 278 22.58 0.84 2.95
C LEU A 278 22.43 -0.18 1.83
N ASP A 279 22.94 -1.38 2.06
CA ASP A 279 22.67 -2.56 1.24
C ASP A 279 21.41 -3.26 1.77
N ILE A 280 20.35 -3.25 0.98
CA ILE A 280 19.07 -3.88 1.31
C ILE A 280 19.22 -5.41 1.41
N ALA A 281 20.08 -6.02 0.58
CA ALA A 281 20.29 -7.46 0.58
C ALA A 281 21.06 -7.94 1.82
N ALA A 282 21.85 -7.06 2.44
CA ALA A 282 22.56 -7.33 3.68
C ALA A 282 21.69 -7.16 4.95
N ALA A 283 20.52 -6.52 4.84
CA ALA A 283 19.61 -6.36 5.97
C ALA A 283 18.94 -7.70 6.31
N LYS A 284 18.85 -8.06 7.60
CA LYS A 284 18.07 -9.23 8.05
C LYS A 284 16.57 -8.96 7.98
N VAL A 285 16.20 -7.73 8.31
CA VAL A 285 14.81 -7.28 8.37
C VAL A 285 14.72 -5.91 7.71
N VAL A 286 13.80 -5.77 6.76
CA VAL A 286 13.40 -4.46 6.24
C VAL A 286 11.98 -4.16 6.67
N VAL A 287 11.78 -3.05 7.36
CA VAL A 287 10.46 -2.57 7.75
C VAL A 287 10.05 -1.44 6.83
N VAL A 288 8.91 -1.60 6.16
CA VAL A 288 8.32 -0.55 5.32
C VAL A 288 6.94 -0.14 5.81
N LYS A 289 6.64 1.15 5.67
CA LYS A 289 5.33 1.74 5.93
C LYS A 289 4.54 1.84 4.64
N SER A 290 3.95 0.70 4.24
CA SER A 290 3.29 0.55 2.94
C SER A 290 2.38 -0.68 2.92
N ARG A 291 1.32 -0.65 2.10
CA ARG A 291 0.31 -1.73 2.01
C ARG A 291 0.48 -2.67 0.82
N GLY A 292 1.26 -2.27 -0.18
CA GLY A 292 1.37 -3.05 -1.40
C GLY A 292 2.36 -2.51 -2.42
N HIS A 293 2.42 -1.19 -2.59
CA HIS A 293 3.29 -0.57 -3.61
C HIS A 293 4.76 -0.98 -3.51
N PHE A 294 5.25 -1.24 -2.29
CA PHE A 294 6.62 -1.71 -2.07
C PHE A 294 6.92 -3.02 -2.80
N ARG A 295 5.93 -3.90 -3.05
CA ARG A 295 6.13 -5.17 -3.73
C ARG A 295 6.78 -5.01 -5.10
N ALA A 296 6.38 -3.99 -5.87
CA ALA A 296 6.97 -3.74 -7.18
C ALA A 296 8.37 -3.10 -7.10
N GLY A 297 8.71 -2.46 -5.98
CA GLY A 297 10.04 -1.89 -5.77
C GLY A 297 11.03 -2.91 -5.19
N PHE A 298 10.56 -3.84 -4.37
CA PHE A 298 11.39 -4.70 -3.52
C PHE A 298 11.33 -6.20 -3.87
N ASP A 299 10.64 -6.57 -4.95
CA ASP A 299 10.51 -7.96 -5.44
C ASP A 299 11.85 -8.65 -5.74
N GLU A 300 12.91 -7.91 -6.07
CA GLU A 300 14.25 -8.50 -6.29
C GLU A 300 14.92 -8.97 -4.98
N PHE A 301 14.48 -8.45 -3.83
CA PHE A 301 15.05 -8.77 -2.52
C PHE A 301 14.14 -9.73 -1.74
N PHE A 302 12.83 -9.53 -1.85
CA PHE A 302 11.84 -10.21 -1.02
C PHE A 302 10.78 -10.89 -1.90
N PRO A 303 10.88 -12.22 -2.10
CA PRO A 303 9.75 -12.97 -2.64
C PRO A 303 8.57 -12.90 -1.65
N ASP A 304 7.36 -13.11 -2.16
CA ASP A 304 6.13 -12.90 -1.40
C ASP A 304 6.03 -13.72 -0.11
N GLU A 305 6.64 -14.90 -0.05
CA GLU A 305 6.68 -15.75 1.14
C GLU A 305 7.52 -15.16 2.28
N ARG A 306 8.38 -14.18 1.97
CA ARG A 306 9.20 -13.44 2.94
C ARG A 306 8.62 -12.07 3.31
N ILE A 307 7.44 -11.74 2.80
CA ILE A 307 6.72 -10.52 3.13
C ILE A 307 5.71 -10.83 4.23
N ILE A 308 5.78 -10.08 5.31
CA ILE A 308 4.91 -10.23 6.47
C ILE A 308 4.15 -8.92 6.68
N GLU A 309 2.83 -8.96 6.54
CA GLU A 309 1.96 -7.84 6.86
C GLU A 309 1.62 -7.89 8.35
N VAL A 310 2.06 -6.88 9.11
CA VAL A 310 1.92 -6.86 10.57
C VAL A 310 0.62 -6.18 11.00
N ASP A 311 -0.05 -6.77 12.00
CA ASP A 311 -1.23 -6.21 12.65
C ASP A 311 -0.83 -5.26 13.77
N VAL A 312 -0.91 -3.95 13.48
CA VAL A 312 -0.74 -2.87 14.45
C VAL A 312 -1.83 -1.81 14.27
N PRO A 313 -2.12 -1.00 15.30
CA PRO A 313 -3.02 0.14 15.16
C PRO A 313 -2.45 1.20 14.20
N GLY A 314 -3.33 1.88 13.47
CA GLY A 314 -2.94 2.97 12.57
C GLY A 314 -4.10 3.46 11.71
N LEU A 315 -3.96 4.66 11.15
CA LEU A 315 -4.99 5.35 10.36
C LEU A 315 -5.39 4.59 9.08
N THR A 316 -4.58 3.63 8.64
CA THR A 316 -4.85 2.81 7.46
C THR A 316 -4.92 1.32 7.76
N SER A 317 -5.21 0.94 9.01
CA SER A 317 -5.33 -0.47 9.42
C SER A 317 -6.29 -1.25 8.50
N PRO A 318 -5.89 -2.44 8.00
CA PRO A 318 -6.78 -3.32 7.24
C PRO A 318 -7.92 -3.93 8.06
N VAL A 319 -7.88 -3.81 9.40
CA VAL A 319 -8.92 -4.30 10.31
C VAL A 319 -10.05 -3.26 10.37
N LEU A 320 -10.89 -3.25 9.33
CA LEU A 320 -11.87 -2.19 9.09
C LEU A 320 -12.95 -2.07 10.18
N VAL A 321 -13.23 -3.14 10.92
CA VAL A 321 -14.19 -3.13 12.04
C VAL A 321 -13.75 -2.23 13.20
N ASN A 322 -12.47 -1.87 13.28
CA ASN A 322 -11.92 -1.03 14.35
C ASN A 322 -12.19 0.47 14.16
N PHE A 323 -12.72 0.88 13.01
CA PHE A 323 -12.92 2.30 12.70
C PHE A 323 -14.36 2.77 12.98
N PRO A 324 -14.54 4.00 13.49
CA PRO A 324 -15.85 4.59 13.74
C PRO A 324 -16.43 5.23 12.45
N TRP A 325 -16.77 4.41 11.45
CA TRP A 325 -17.31 4.88 10.18
C TRP A 325 -18.58 5.73 10.36
N LYS A 326 -18.64 6.90 9.72
CA LYS A 326 -19.77 7.83 9.85
C LYS A 326 -20.60 7.95 8.58
N ARG A 327 -19.99 7.88 7.40
CA ARG A 327 -20.67 8.13 6.12
C ARG A 327 -20.57 6.97 5.13
N LEU A 328 -19.81 5.93 5.47
CA LEU A 328 -19.78 4.67 4.74
C LEU A 328 -21.20 4.07 4.67
N PRO A 329 -21.71 3.71 3.47
CA PRO A 329 -22.97 3.01 3.35
C PRO A 329 -22.91 1.66 4.07
N ARG A 330 -23.91 1.36 4.91
CA ARG A 330 -24.03 0.11 5.66
C ARG A 330 -25.44 -0.48 5.46
N PRO A 331 -25.62 -1.81 5.50
CA PRO A 331 -24.59 -2.82 5.78
C PRO A 331 -23.60 -3.02 4.62
N VAL A 332 -22.33 -3.33 4.95
CA VAL A 332 -21.26 -3.54 3.96
C VAL A 332 -20.29 -4.64 4.40
N PHE A 333 -19.90 -5.53 3.47
CA PHE A 333 -18.93 -6.58 3.74
C PHE A 333 -17.49 -6.02 3.66
N PRO A 334 -16.55 -6.39 4.55
CA PRO A 334 -16.64 -7.37 5.63
C PRO A 334 -17.00 -6.78 7.00
N ILE A 335 -17.41 -5.51 7.07
CA ILE A 335 -17.62 -4.80 8.35
C ILE A 335 -18.90 -5.27 9.06
N ASP A 336 -19.97 -5.46 8.30
CA ASP A 336 -21.28 -5.84 8.81
C ASP A 336 -21.57 -7.34 8.60
N PRO A 337 -22.20 -8.03 9.56
CA PRO A 337 -22.69 -9.38 9.36
C PRO A 337 -23.96 -9.39 8.49
N GLY A 338 -24.24 -10.51 7.82
CA GLY A 338 -25.52 -10.73 7.13
C GLY A 338 -25.80 -9.83 5.92
N VAL A 339 -24.77 -9.18 5.35
CA VAL A 339 -24.94 -8.30 4.18
C VAL A 339 -25.50 -9.10 3.00
N GLY A 340 -26.64 -8.65 2.48
CA GLY A 340 -27.25 -9.14 1.24
C GLY A 340 -27.03 -8.17 0.09
N TRP A 341 -27.01 -8.69 -1.14
CA TRP A 341 -27.03 -7.91 -2.37
C TRP A 341 -27.88 -8.65 -3.40
N SER A 342 -28.88 -7.96 -3.96
CA SER A 342 -29.88 -8.55 -4.87
C SER A 342 -29.49 -8.50 -6.35
N GLY A 343 -28.32 -7.95 -6.68
CA GLY A 343 -27.86 -7.87 -8.07
C GLY A 343 -28.48 -6.74 -8.91
N ALA A 344 -29.29 -5.87 -8.31
CA ALA A 344 -29.84 -4.70 -8.99
C ALA A 344 -28.77 -3.59 -9.13
N ALA A 345 -28.62 -3.07 -10.36
CA ALA A 345 -27.84 -1.87 -10.67
C ALA A 345 -28.60 -0.61 -10.27
#